data_AF-A0A3D8GR89-F1
#
_entry.id   AF-A0A3D8GR89-F1
#
_cell.length_a   1.000
_cell.length_b   1.000
_cell.length_c   1.000
_cell.angle_alpha   90.00
_cell.angle_beta   90.00
_cell.angle_gamma   90.00
#
_symmetry.space_group_name_H-M   'P 1'
#
loop_
_entity.id
_entity.type
_entity.pdbx_description
1 polymer ?
#
loop_
_entity_poly.entity_id
_entity_poly.type
_entity_poly.pdbx_seq_one_letter_code
_entity_poly.pdbx_strand_id
1 'polypeptide(L)' 'MGKRKDVLFVEKINMRYTSEMEKAMQGSHGIGYEEYQLKHDVRMEVEQRREKEYVKSQRMIADIDRKIF' A
#
# COMPACT_ATOMS: atom_id res chain seq x y z
N MET A 1 -10.65 -29.41 24.47
CA MET A 1 -10.35 -29.24 23.03
C MET A 1 -10.20 -27.73 22.76
N GLY A 2 -9.00 -27.20 22.96
CA GLY A 2 -8.74 -25.76 22.87
C GLY A 2 -8.82 -25.30 21.41
N LYS A 3 -9.68 -24.32 21.13
CA LYS A 3 -9.67 -23.66 19.82
C LYS A 3 -8.31 -22.99 19.65
N ARG A 4 -7.52 -23.47 18.69
CA ARG A 4 -6.35 -22.73 18.18
C ARG A 4 -6.88 -21.41 17.63
N LYS A 5 -6.75 -20.37 18.45
CA LYS A 5 -6.83 -18.98 18.01
C LYS A 5 -5.46 -18.68 17.43
N ASP A 6 -5.24 -19.12 16.19
CA ASP A 6 -4.04 -18.78 15.44
C ASP A 6 -4.14 -17.27 15.10
N VAL A 7 -3.72 -16.49 16.10
CA VAL A 7 -3.04 -15.20 16.07
C VAL A 7 -2.96 -14.54 14.69
N LEU A 8 -3.99 -13.79 14.32
CA LEU A 8 -3.89 -12.64 13.42
C LEU A 8 -4.72 -11.51 14.04
N PHE A 9 -4.35 -11.09 15.25
CA PHE A 9 -4.63 -9.71 15.64
C PHE A 9 -3.77 -8.84 14.72
N VAL A 10 -4.31 -8.45 13.58
CA VAL A 10 -3.63 -7.44 12.76
C VAL A 10 -3.84 -6.13 13.48
N GLU A 11 -2.86 -5.79 14.31
CA GLU A 11 -2.86 -4.54 15.06
C GLU A 11 -3.06 -3.37 14.11
N LYS A 12 -3.99 -2.49 14.49
CA LYS A 12 -4.15 -1.19 13.86
C LYS A 12 -2.78 -0.52 13.80
N ILE A 13 -2.33 -0.15 12.61
CA ILE A 13 -1.06 0.57 12.49
C ILE A 13 -1.28 2.00 12.98
N ASN A 14 -0.47 2.45 13.93
CA ASN A 14 -0.44 3.85 14.32
C ASN A 14 0.36 4.66 13.28
N MET A 15 -0.35 5.39 12.42
CA MET A 15 0.25 6.26 11.43
C MET A 15 -0.29 7.69 11.59
N ARG A 16 0.63 8.66 11.60
CA ARG A 16 0.29 10.07 11.45
C ARG A 16 0.31 10.42 9.97
N TYR A 17 -0.72 11.13 9.52
CA TYR A 17 -0.84 11.59 8.13
C TYR A 17 -1.43 13.00 8.11
N THR A 18 -1.15 13.75 7.06
CA THR A 18 -1.71 15.10 6.85
C THR A 18 -3.01 15.03 6.06
N SER A 19 -3.75 16.14 6.02
CA SER A 19 -4.94 16.25 5.16
C SER A 19 -4.62 16.03 3.68
N GLU A 20 -3.46 16.48 3.21
CA GLU A 20 -3.05 16.30 1.81
C GLU A 20 -2.69 14.85 1.51
N MET A 21 -2.09 14.13 2.47
CA MET A 21 -1.88 12.69 2.34
C MET A 21 -3.22 11.94 2.26
N GLU A 22 -4.20 12.28 3.10
CA GLU A 22 -5.54 11.69 3.07
C GLU A 22 -6.21 11.90 1.70
N LYS A 23 -6.17 13.13 1.17
CA LYS A 23 -6.68 13.43 -0.17
C LYS A 23 -5.97 12.62 -1.25
N ALA A 24 -4.65 12.50 -1.17
CA ALA A 24 -3.87 11.71 -2.13
C ALA A 24 -4.20 10.21 -2.04
N MET A 25 -4.43 9.69 -0.83
CA MET A 25 -4.83 8.30 -0.59
C MET A 25 -6.19 8.02 -1.23
N GLN A 26 -7.18 8.88 -0.99
CA GLN A 26 -8.50 8.77 -1.60
C GLN A 26 -8.43 8.90 -3.13
N GLY A 27 -7.68 9.87 -3.64
CA GLY A 27 -7.53 10.07 -5.09
C GLY A 27 -6.82 8.92 -5.80
N SER A 28 -5.80 8.33 -5.17
CA SER A 28 -4.97 7.28 -5.79
C SER A 28 -5.50 5.88 -5.54
N HIS A 29 -6.18 5.65 -4.40
CA HIS A 29 -6.59 4.32 -3.94
C HIS A 29 -8.09 4.17 -3.65
N GLY A 30 -8.87 5.25 -3.67
CA GLY A 30 -10.31 5.20 -3.40
C GLY A 30 -10.65 4.97 -1.92
N ILE A 31 -9.66 5.01 -1.04
CA ILE A 31 -9.79 4.73 0.39
C ILE A 31 -9.05 5.78 1.23
N GLY A 32 -9.41 5.90 2.50
CA GLY A 32 -8.72 6.76 3.47
C GLY A 32 -7.69 6.03 4.33
N TYR A 33 -6.87 6.77 5.07
CA TYR A 33 -5.88 6.17 5.98
C TYR A 33 -6.51 5.46 7.17
N GLU A 34 -7.71 5.84 7.61
CA GLU A 34 -8.42 5.14 8.68
C GLU A 34 -8.72 3.68 8.29
N GLU A 35 -9.21 3.48 7.08
CA GLU A 35 -9.49 2.15 6.54
C GLU A 35 -8.20 1.35 6.33
N TYR A 36 -7.20 1.97 5.72
CA TYR A 36 -5.88 1.38 5.50
C TYR A 36 -5.17 0.94 6.81
N GLN A 37 -5.28 1.73 7.87
CA GLN A 37 -4.67 1.41 9.17
C GLN A 37 -5.36 0.24 9.86
N LEU A 38 -6.68 0.17 9.75
CA LEU A 38 -7.52 -0.79 10.46
C LEU A 38 -7.61 -2.15 9.75
N LYS A 39 -7.69 -2.15 8.42
CA LYS A 39 -7.98 -3.35 7.62
C LYS A 39 -6.72 -3.86 6.91
N HIS A 40 -6.29 -5.06 7.28
CA HIS A 40 -5.05 -5.65 6.76
C HIS A 40 -5.11 -5.96 5.26
N ASP A 41 -6.20 -6.57 4.84
CA ASP A 41 -6.53 -6.90 3.45
C ASP A 41 -6.47 -5.64 2.58
N VAL A 42 -7.14 -4.57 3.00
CA VAL A 42 -7.11 -3.28 2.30
C VAL A 42 -5.69 -2.73 2.17
N ARG A 43 -4.90 -2.81 3.26
CA ARG A 43 -3.49 -2.44 3.21
C ARG A 43 -2.69 -3.30 2.23
N MET A 44 -2.90 -4.62 2.23
CA MET A 44 -2.19 -5.51 1.31
C MET A 44 -2.53 -5.23 -0.15
N GLU A 45 -3.77 -4.87 -0.47
CA GLU A 45 -4.15 -4.48 -1.83
C GLU A 45 -3.43 -3.21 -2.29
N VAL A 46 -3.32 -2.21 -1.41
CA VAL A 46 -2.58 -0.97 -1.67
C VAL A 46 -1.10 -1.26 -1.91
N GLU A 47 -0.46 -2.02 -1.03
CA GLU A 47 0.97 -2.31 -1.12
C GLU A 47 1.33 -3.18 -2.33
N GLN A 48 0.47 -4.13 -2.70
CA GLN A 48 0.64 -4.91 -3.94
C GLN A 48 0.59 -4.02 -5.19
N ARG A 49 -0.27 -3.00 -5.20
CA ARG A 49 -0.33 -2.06 -6.32
C ARG A 49 0.91 -1.15 -6.36
N ARG A 50 1.35 -0.65 -5.21
CA ARG A 50 2.59 0.14 -5.10
C ARG A 50 3.79 -0.62 -5.65
N GLU A 51 3.90 -1.90 -5.32
CA GLU A 51 4.97 -2.76 -5.84
C GLU A 51 4.90 -2.91 -7.37
N LYS A 52 3.70 -3.17 -7.92
CA LYS A 52 3.51 -3.24 -9.38
C LYS A 52 3.89 -1.95 -10.09
N GLU A 53 3.52 -0.81 -9.54
CA GLU A 53 3.84 0.52 -10.07
C GLU A 53 5.35 0.80 -9.99
N TYR A 54 6.01 0.41 -8.90
CA TYR A 54 7.45 0.51 -8.73
C TYR A 54 8.21 -0.35 -9.75
N VAL A 55 7.86 -1.64 -9.90
CA VAL A 55 8.49 -2.51 -10.89
C VAL A 55 8.31 -1.97 -12.31
N LYS A 56 7.12 -1.43 -12.63
CA LYS A 56 6.87 -0.79 -13.92
C LYS A 56 7.74 0.44 -14.12
N SER A 57 7.91 1.28 -13.10
CA SER A 57 8.76 2.48 -13.21
C SER A 57 10.23 2.14 -13.42
N GLN A 58 10.75 1.13 -12.72
CA GLN A 58 12.12 0.66 -12.91
C GLN A 58 12.37 0.15 -14.34
N ARG A 59 11.40 -0.59 -14.92
CA ARG A 59 11.48 -1.02 -16.32
C ARG A 59 11.50 0.15 -17.29
N MET A 60 10.65 1.15 -17.07
CA MET A 60 10.63 2.35 -17.92
C MET A 60 11.96 3.11 -17.86
N ILE A 61 12.57 3.25 -16.69
CA ILE A 61 13.89 3.87 -16.52
C ILE A 61 14.94 3.07 -17.30
N ALA A 62 15.00 1.75 -17.11
CA ALA A 62 15.95 0.91 -17.83
C ALA A 62 15.80 0.98 -19.36
N ASP A 63 14.55 1.08 -19.86
CA ASP A 63 14.28 1.23 -21.28
C ASP A 63 14.67 2.61 -21.83
N ILE A 64 14.57 3.66 -21.01
CA ILE A 64 15.04 5.01 -21.36
C ILE A 64 16.58 5.02 -21.40
N ASP A 65 17.23 4.46 -20.38
CA ASP A 65 18.69 4.42 -20.29
C ASP A 65 19.31 3.72 -21.50
N ARG A 66 18.74 2.58 -21.94
CA ARG A 66 19.16 1.85 -23.16
C ARG A 66 18.99 2.61 -24.47
N LYS A 67 18.14 3.63 -24.50
CA LYS A 67 17.85 4.43 -25.71
C LYS A 67 18.66 5.72 -25.77
N ILE A 68 19.10 6.22 -24.62
CA ILE A 68 19.82 7.48 -24.49
C ILE A 68 21.34 7.25 -24.43
N PHE A 69 21.78 6.18 -23.78
CA PHE A 69 23.18 5.81 -23.60
C PHE A 69 23.52 4.52 -24.37
#